data_AF-A0A9E1ZPL8-F1
#
_entry.id   AF-A0A9E1ZPL8-F1
#
_cell.length_a   1.000
_cell.length_b   1.000
_cell.length_c   1.000
_cell.angle_alpha   90.00
_cell.angle_beta   90.00
_cell.angle_gamma   90.00
#
_symmetry.space_group_name_H-M   'P 1'
#
loop_
_entity.id
_entity.type
_entity.pdbx_description
1 polymer ?
#
loop_
_entity_poly.entity_id
_entity_poly.type
_entity_poly.pdbx_seq_one_letter_code
_entity_poly.pdbx_strand_id
1 'polypeptide(L)'
;MSRKPQSRGTCAYCGTEFAKAGAGRHLEKCAERLTAIQAAEKSKRPSENLWHLRIQDTYAKDFWLDLEMSGSASLTTLDKYLRAIWLECCGHLSEFTIGGFGGMTIGKARKADAVFRPDMSLDHLYDFGTTSETTIKVVPKSYK
;
A
#
# COMPACT_ATOMS: atom_id res chain seq x y z
N MET A 1 0.05 15.09 27.33
CA MET A 1 -0.87 14.57 26.29
C MET A 1 -0.66 13.07 26.17
N SER A 2 -1.63 12.26 26.60
CA SER A 2 -1.55 10.80 26.49
C SER A 2 -1.57 10.40 25.02
N ARG A 3 -0.63 9.55 24.59
CA ARG A 3 -0.62 9.01 23.21
C ARG A 3 -1.93 8.25 23.01
N LYS A 4 -2.69 8.62 21.97
CA LYS A 4 -3.88 7.83 21.56
C LYS A 4 -3.44 6.38 21.26
N PRO A 5 -4.26 5.36 21.60
CA PRO A 5 -3.97 3.98 21.26
C PRO A 5 -3.76 3.87 19.75
N GLN A 6 -2.59 3.39 19.35
CA GLN A 6 -2.28 3.18 17.95
C GLN A 6 -2.94 1.89 17.49
N SER A 7 -3.61 1.91 16.33
CA SER A 7 -4.17 0.71 15.73
C SER A 7 -3.07 -0.32 15.44
N ARG A 8 -3.45 -1.59 15.59
CA ARG A 8 -2.62 -2.75 15.32
C ARG A 8 -2.94 -3.30 13.94
N GLY A 9 -1.93 -3.85 13.27
CA GLY A 9 -2.07 -4.62 12.05
C GLY A 9 -1.63 -6.06 12.29
N THR A 10 -2.16 -6.98 11.50
CA THR A 10 -1.88 -8.42 11.59
C THR A 10 -1.12 -8.87 10.36
N CYS A 11 -0.02 -9.61 10.54
CA CYS A 11 0.76 -10.14 9.43
C CYS A 11 -0.04 -11.21 8.67
N ALA A 12 -0.20 -11.06 7.35
CA ALA A 12 -0.84 -12.07 6.52
C ALA A 12 -0.03 -13.39 6.40
N TYR A 13 1.27 -13.35 6.70
CA TYR A 13 2.14 -14.53 6.62
C TYR A 13 2.18 -15.35 7.91
N CYS A 14 2.32 -14.70 9.07
CA CYS A 14 2.55 -15.37 10.36
C CYS A 14 1.48 -15.07 11.43
N GLY A 15 0.50 -14.23 11.14
CA GLY A 15 -0.58 -13.86 12.06
C GLY A 15 -0.15 -12.98 13.25
N THR A 16 1.12 -12.58 13.36
CA THR A 16 1.59 -11.73 14.45
C THR A 16 1.02 -10.33 14.33
N GLU A 17 0.55 -9.78 15.45
CA GLU A 17 0.10 -8.39 15.54
C GLU A 17 1.25 -7.42 15.85
N PHE A 18 1.21 -6.24 15.25
CA PHE A 18 2.18 -5.18 15.49
C PHE A 18 1.55 -3.79 15.34
N ALA A 19 2.15 -2.79 15.97
CA ALA A 19 1.82 -1.40 15.71
C ALA A 19 2.35 -0.95 14.33
N LYS A 20 1.72 0.06 13.71
CA LYS A 20 2.14 0.65 12.41
C LYS A 20 3.65 0.91 12.26
N ALA A 21 4.30 1.40 13.32
CA ALA A 21 5.73 1.72 13.33
C ALA A 21 6.64 0.47 13.35
N GLY A 22 6.08 -0.68 13.72
CA GLY A 22 6.75 -1.98 13.70
C GLY A 22 6.59 -2.75 12.39
N ALA A 23 5.58 -2.42 11.57
CA ALA A 23 5.18 -3.21 10.41
C ALA A 23 6.32 -3.49 9.42
N GLY A 24 7.05 -2.46 8.97
CA GLY A 24 8.18 -2.65 8.04
C GLY A 24 9.29 -3.53 8.62
N ARG A 25 9.73 -3.24 9.86
CA ARG A 25 10.74 -4.05 10.56
C ARG A 25 10.30 -5.49 10.80
N HIS A 26 9.00 -5.72 11.00
CA HIS A 26 8.44 -7.05 11.11
C HIS A 26 8.52 -7.80 9.77
N LEU A 27 8.04 -7.20 8.68
CA LEU A 27 8.06 -7.83 7.35
C LEU A 27 9.47 -8.17 6.87
N GLU A 28 10.47 -7.37 7.21
CA GLU A 28 11.89 -7.66 6.93
C GLU A 28 12.39 -8.94 7.62
N LYS A 29 11.87 -9.28 8.80
CA LYS A 29 12.33 -10.39 9.65
C LYS A 29 11.36 -11.57 9.73
N CYS A 30 10.18 -11.46 9.13
CA CYS A 30 9.15 -12.47 9.18
C CYS A 30 9.61 -13.76 8.48
N ALA A 31 9.80 -14.85 9.24
CA ALA A 31 10.37 -16.10 8.74
C ALA A 31 9.49 -16.77 7.68
N GLU A 32 8.18 -16.72 7.86
CA GLU A 32 7.17 -17.25 6.94
C GLU A 32 7.18 -16.47 5.62
N ARG A 33 7.32 -15.14 5.69
CA ARG A 33 7.50 -14.29 4.50
C ARG A 33 8.80 -14.61 3.78
N LEU A 34 9.92 -14.74 4.50
CA LEU A 34 11.21 -15.09 3.91
C LEU A 34 11.17 -16.49 3.25
N THR A 35 10.44 -17.43 3.85
CA THR A 35 10.22 -18.76 3.27
C THR A 35 9.42 -18.68 1.97
N ALA A 36 8.36 -17.87 1.93
CA ALA A 36 7.58 -17.64 0.72
C ALA A 36 8.41 -17.00 -0.42
N ILE A 37 9.27 -16.04 -0.08
CA ILE A 37 10.21 -15.43 -1.04
C ILE A 37 11.19 -16.47 -1.56
N GLN A 38 11.83 -17.26 -0.69
CA GLN A 38 12.76 -18.31 -1.12
C GLN A 38 12.11 -19.36 -2.03
N ALA A 39 10.85 -19.71 -1.77
CA ALA A 39 10.08 -20.60 -2.64
C ALA A 39 9.82 -19.96 -4.02
N ALA A 40 9.51 -18.67 -4.06
CA ALA A 40 9.30 -17.93 -5.31
C ALA A 40 10.60 -17.80 -6.14
N GLU A 41 11.73 -17.51 -5.50
CA GLU A 41 13.05 -17.40 -6.15
C GLU A 41 13.54 -18.72 -6.74
N LYS A 42 13.13 -19.87 -6.18
CA LYS A 42 13.42 -21.19 -6.76
C LYS A 42 12.55 -21.52 -7.96
N SER A 43 11.51 -20.74 -8.23
CA SER A 43 10.62 -20.98 -9.36
C SER A 43 11.24 -20.51 -10.68
N LYS A 44 10.73 -21.02 -11.80
CA LYS A 44 11.14 -20.55 -13.16
C LYS A 44 10.51 -19.20 -13.55
N ARG A 45 9.78 -18.55 -12.63
CA ARG A 45 9.11 -17.28 -12.93
C ARG A 45 10.16 -16.16 -13.02
N PRO A 46 9.99 -15.19 -13.92
CA PRO A 46 10.84 -14.02 -13.96
C PRO A 46 10.84 -13.31 -12.61
N SER A 47 12.00 -12.82 -12.19
CA SER A 47 12.12 -11.95 -11.01
C SER A 47 11.29 -10.70 -11.20
N GLU A 48 10.60 -10.27 -10.16
CA GLU A 48 9.75 -9.08 -10.20
C GLU A 48 10.06 -8.15 -9.04
N ASN A 49 10.05 -6.85 -9.30
CA ASN A 49 10.18 -5.85 -8.25
C ASN A 49 8.90 -5.82 -7.40
N LEU A 50 9.04 -5.82 -6.08
CA LEU A 50 7.94 -5.68 -5.14
C LEU A 50 8.04 -4.34 -4.43
N TRP A 51 6.98 -3.54 -4.57
CA TRP A 51 6.80 -2.28 -3.87
C TRP A 51 6.08 -2.54 -2.55
N HIS A 52 6.76 -2.27 -1.44
CA HIS A 52 6.12 -2.18 -0.13
C HIS A 52 5.44 -0.81 -0.03
N LEU A 53 4.11 -0.82 -0.11
CA LEU A 53 3.28 0.38 -0.03
C LEU A 53 2.61 0.44 1.33
N ARG A 54 2.55 1.65 1.88
CA ARG A 54 1.73 2.01 3.02
C ARG A 54 0.60 2.90 2.57
N ILE A 55 -0.61 2.41 2.72
CA ILE A 55 -1.86 3.14 2.47
C ILE A 55 -2.43 3.58 3.81
N GLN A 56 -2.93 4.80 3.87
CA GLN A 56 -3.43 5.37 5.09
C GLN A 56 -4.55 6.36 4.78
N ASP A 57 -5.57 6.41 5.64
CA ASP A 57 -6.53 7.50 5.59
C ASP A 57 -5.82 8.83 5.86
N THR A 58 -6.12 9.83 5.03
CA THR A 58 -5.43 11.13 5.05
C THR A 58 -5.71 11.90 6.33
N TYR A 59 -6.91 11.76 6.88
CA TYR A 59 -7.40 12.52 8.04
C TYR A 59 -7.35 11.68 9.33
N ALA A 60 -7.80 10.43 9.27
CA ALA A 60 -7.86 9.49 10.36
C ALA A 60 -6.66 8.53 10.32
N LYS A 61 -5.51 9.03 10.79
CA LYS A 61 -4.22 8.33 10.69
C LYS A 61 -4.14 6.95 11.39
N ASP A 62 -5.14 6.58 12.17
CA ASP A 62 -5.24 5.27 12.80
C ASP A 62 -5.74 4.20 11.83
N PHE A 63 -6.28 4.55 10.65
CA PHE A 63 -6.59 3.57 9.62
C PHE A 63 -5.46 3.48 8.60
N TRP A 64 -4.82 2.31 8.52
CA TRP A 64 -3.68 2.06 7.66
C TRP A 64 -3.59 0.60 7.23
N LEU A 65 -2.89 0.39 6.13
CA LEU A 65 -2.59 -0.92 5.57
C LEU A 65 -1.19 -0.88 4.94
N ASP A 66 -0.41 -1.92 5.20
CA ASP A 66 0.82 -2.19 4.46
C ASP A 66 0.56 -3.35 3.49
N LEU A 67 0.94 -3.20 2.23
CA LEU A 67 0.83 -4.24 1.20
C LEU A 67 2.08 -4.29 0.33
N GLU A 68 2.27 -5.44 -0.34
CA GLU A 68 3.30 -5.62 -1.35
C GLU A 68 2.64 -5.68 -2.72
N MET A 69 3.03 -4.76 -3.62
CA MET A 69 2.49 -4.67 -4.97
C MET A 69 3.57 -5.02 -5.99
N SER A 70 3.22 -5.85 -6.97
CA SER A 70 4.11 -6.19 -8.08
C SER A 70 4.38 -4.97 -8.97
N GLY A 71 5.64 -4.78 -9.36
CA GLY A 71 6.10 -3.66 -10.19
C GLY A 71 5.45 -3.63 -11.57
N SER A 72 5.12 -4.80 -12.12
CA SER A 72 4.43 -4.91 -13.41
C SER A 72 2.92 -4.72 -13.33
N ALA A 73 2.33 -4.77 -12.13
CA ALA A 73 0.91 -4.54 -11.92
C ALA A 73 0.53 -3.07 -12.15
N SER A 74 -0.66 -2.87 -12.70
CA SER A 74 -1.20 -1.52 -12.95
C SER A 74 -1.81 -0.90 -11.69
N LEU A 75 -1.88 0.42 -11.63
CA LEU A 75 -2.64 1.12 -10.58
C LEU A 75 -4.14 0.78 -10.60
N THR A 76 -4.71 0.31 -11.72
CA THR A 76 -6.06 -0.27 -11.76
C THR A 76 -6.18 -1.48 -10.81
N THR A 77 -5.13 -2.29 -10.70
CA THR A 77 -5.12 -3.43 -9.76
C THR A 77 -5.14 -2.93 -8.32
N LEU A 78 -4.35 -1.90 -8.01
CA LEU A 78 -4.33 -1.27 -6.70
C LEU A 78 -5.68 -0.63 -6.35
N ASP A 79 -6.28 0.11 -7.29
CA ASP A 79 -7.61 0.71 -7.15
C ASP A 79 -8.68 -0.33 -6.81
N LYS A 80 -8.74 -1.43 -7.58
CA LYS A 80 -9.67 -2.53 -7.32
C LYS A 80 -9.45 -3.16 -5.94
N TYR A 81 -8.20 -3.34 -5.55
CA TYR A 81 -7.85 -3.91 -4.25
C TYR A 81 -8.32 -3.01 -3.10
N LEU A 82 -7.98 -1.71 -3.13
CA LEU A 82 -8.38 -0.75 -2.10
C LEU A 82 -9.91 -0.62 -2.00
N ARG A 83 -10.59 -0.61 -3.14
CA ARG A 83 -12.04 -0.62 -3.20
C ARG A 83 -12.62 -1.87 -2.53
N ALA A 84 -12.14 -3.06 -2.89
CA ALA A 84 -12.66 -4.31 -2.36
C ALA A 84 -12.55 -4.45 -0.83
N ILE A 85 -11.51 -3.88 -0.22
CA ILE A 85 -11.25 -4.08 1.21
C ILE A 85 -11.70 -2.92 2.10
N TRP A 86 -11.90 -1.72 1.54
CA TRP A 86 -12.10 -0.52 2.34
C TRP A 86 -13.20 0.42 1.81
N LEU A 87 -13.23 0.69 0.51
CA LEU A 87 -13.97 1.84 -0.01
C LEU A 87 -15.27 1.49 -0.75
N GLU A 88 -15.39 0.29 -1.31
CA GLU A 88 -16.48 -0.03 -2.23
C GLU A 88 -17.84 -0.12 -1.52
N CYS A 89 -18.73 0.80 -1.84
CA CYS A 89 -20.12 0.75 -1.42
C CYS A 89 -21.09 0.66 -2.61
N CYS A 90 -20.82 1.37 -3.72
CA CYS A 90 -21.83 1.63 -4.76
C CYS A 90 -21.28 1.79 -6.19
N GLY A 91 -20.03 1.42 -6.51
CA GLY A 91 -19.50 1.54 -7.88
C GLY A 91 -18.95 2.92 -8.24
N HIS A 92 -18.65 3.78 -7.26
CA HIS A 92 -18.19 5.15 -7.53
C HIS A 92 -16.84 5.22 -8.25
N LEU A 93 -16.60 6.38 -8.84
CA LEU A 93 -15.35 6.69 -9.52
C LEU A 93 -14.22 6.93 -8.51
N SER A 94 -13.01 6.75 -9.02
CA SER A 94 -11.79 7.04 -8.27
C SER A 94 -10.68 7.47 -9.19
N GLU A 95 -9.69 8.14 -8.62
CA GLU A 95 -8.48 8.55 -9.32
C GLU A 95 -7.26 8.50 -8.39
N PHE A 96 -6.09 8.56 -9.01
CA PHE A 96 -4.83 8.76 -8.31
C PHE A 96 -4.24 10.10 -8.69
N THR A 97 -3.73 10.84 -7.72
CA THR A 97 -3.09 12.14 -7.94
C THR A 97 -1.76 12.24 -7.22
N ILE A 98 -0.94 13.19 -7.67
CA ILE A 98 0.18 13.71 -6.89
C ILE A 98 -0.23 15.09 -6.37
N GLY A 99 -0.25 15.25 -5.05
CA GLY A 99 -0.59 16.51 -4.38
C GLY A 99 -2.05 16.62 -3.96
N GLY A 100 -2.74 15.50 -3.73
CA GLY A 100 -4.13 15.47 -3.26
C GLY A 100 -5.17 15.89 -4.30
N PHE A 101 -6.33 16.33 -3.82
CA PHE A 101 -7.45 16.78 -4.64
C PHE A 101 -7.08 17.97 -5.53
N GLY A 102 -7.33 17.86 -6.84
CA GLY A 102 -6.90 18.87 -7.84
C GLY A 102 -5.41 18.84 -8.19
N GLY A 103 -4.67 17.86 -7.68
CA GLY A 103 -3.28 17.59 -8.03
C GLY A 103 -3.10 16.98 -9.42
N MET A 104 -1.87 16.55 -9.72
CA MET A 104 -1.56 15.95 -11.02
C MET A 104 -2.09 14.52 -11.11
N THR A 105 -3.10 14.28 -11.95
CA THR A 105 -3.69 12.95 -12.14
C THR A 105 -2.69 11.95 -12.75
N ILE A 106 -2.64 10.75 -12.17
CA ILE A 106 -1.88 9.61 -12.67
C ILE A 106 -2.83 8.57 -13.26
N GLY A 107 -2.64 8.26 -14.55
CA GLY A 107 -3.48 7.29 -15.24
C GLY A 107 -3.38 5.89 -14.61
N LYS A 108 -4.54 5.28 -14.30
CA LYS A 108 -4.62 3.96 -13.65
C LYS A 108 -3.98 2.82 -14.44
N ALA A 109 -3.90 2.95 -15.77
CA ALA A 109 -3.27 1.97 -16.64
C ALA A 109 -1.74 1.89 -16.47
N ARG A 110 -1.10 2.88 -15.82
CA ARG A 110 0.34 2.87 -15.59
C ARG A 110 0.71 1.76 -14.60
N LYS A 111 1.85 1.11 -14.88
CA LYS A 111 2.45 0.09 -14.01
C LYS A 111 3.11 0.73 -12.79
N ALA A 112 3.15 0.01 -11.68
CA ALA A 112 3.77 0.45 -10.43
C ALA A 112 5.23 0.91 -10.64
N ASP A 113 6.04 0.17 -11.41
CA ASP A 113 7.44 0.53 -11.70
C ASP A 113 7.58 1.86 -12.47
N ALA A 114 6.56 2.25 -13.22
CA ALA A 114 6.57 3.50 -13.98
C ALA A 114 6.09 4.71 -13.15
N VAL A 115 5.53 4.45 -11.97
CA VAL A 115 4.92 5.47 -11.09
C VAL A 115 5.76 5.63 -9.84
N PHE A 116 5.90 4.58 -9.03
CA PHE A 116 6.48 4.70 -7.69
C PHE A 116 7.99 4.95 -7.71
N ARG A 117 8.42 5.74 -6.71
CA ARG A 117 9.82 6.04 -6.39
C ARG A 117 9.95 6.07 -4.86
N PRO A 118 11.16 5.83 -4.29
CA PRO A 118 11.34 5.73 -2.83
C PRO A 118 10.75 6.89 -2.00
N ASP A 119 10.78 8.11 -2.53
CA ASP A 119 10.28 9.31 -1.83
C ASP A 119 8.93 9.82 -2.37
N MET A 120 8.26 9.02 -3.19
CA MET A 120 6.99 9.40 -3.79
C MET A 120 5.82 9.16 -2.83
N SER A 121 4.94 10.15 -2.78
CA SER A 121 3.60 10.06 -2.18
C SER A 121 2.56 10.25 -3.28
N LEU A 122 1.53 9.42 -3.24
CA LEU A 122 0.42 9.43 -4.18
C LEU A 122 -0.87 9.41 -3.38
N ASP A 123 -1.89 10.11 -3.83
CA ASP A 123 -3.19 10.14 -3.17
C ASP A 123 -4.19 9.36 -4.02
N HIS A 124 -5.06 8.61 -3.36
CA HIS A 124 -6.18 7.91 -3.97
C HIS A 124 -7.46 8.55 -3.49
N LEU A 125 -8.23 9.04 -4.45
CA LEU A 125 -9.49 9.73 -4.23
C LEU A 125 -10.61 8.80 -4.70
N TYR A 126 -11.53 8.44 -3.82
CA TYR A 126 -12.71 7.64 -4.14
C TYR A 126 -13.97 8.39 -3.78
N ASP A 127 -14.96 8.35 -4.68
CA ASP A 127 -16.24 9.06 -4.58
C ASP A 127 -16.10 10.59 -4.58
N PHE A 128 -16.41 11.25 -5.69
CA PHE A 128 -16.26 12.72 -5.79
C PHE A 128 -17.42 13.51 -5.16
N GLY A 129 -18.49 12.85 -4.71
CA GLY A 129 -19.54 13.49 -3.91
C GLY A 129 -19.19 13.55 -2.42
N THR A 130 -18.60 12.46 -1.92
CA THR A 130 -18.11 12.33 -0.53
C THR A 130 -16.72 11.71 -0.51
N THR A 131 -15.71 12.52 -0.82
CA THR A 131 -14.36 12.01 -1.10
C THR A 131 -13.69 11.38 0.10
N SER A 132 -13.43 10.08 -0.05
CA SER A 132 -12.50 9.33 0.76
C SER A 132 -11.11 9.48 0.14
N GLU A 133 -10.18 10.03 0.91
CA GLU A 133 -8.81 10.30 0.46
C GLU A 133 -7.83 9.43 1.25
N THR A 134 -7.08 8.59 0.55
CA THR A 134 -6.02 7.79 1.15
C THR A 134 -4.66 8.15 0.57
N THR A 135 -3.69 8.37 1.44
CA THR A 135 -2.29 8.61 1.06
C THR A 135 -1.57 7.28 0.94
N ILE A 136 -0.84 7.10 -0.16
CA ILE A 136 -0.03 5.94 -0.51
C ILE A 136 1.43 6.36 -0.54
N LYS A 137 2.24 5.72 0.30
CA LYS A 137 3.69 5.97 0.39
C LYS A 137 4.48 4.70 0.17
N VAL A 138 5.62 4.81 -0.51
CA VAL A 138 6.60 3.73 -0.54
C VAL A 138 7.27 3.64 0.83
N VAL A 139 7.28 2.45 1.42
CA VAL A 139 8.02 2.21 2.66
C VAL A 139 9.49 2.00 2.27
N PRO A 140 10.42 2.81 2.80
CA PRO A 140 11.83 2.63 2.51
C PRO A 140 12.28 1.26 3.00
N LYS A 141 13.00 0.53 2.16
CA LYS A 141 13.74 -0.66 2.60
C LYS A 141 14.83 -0.17 3.57
N SER A 142 14.92 -0.77 4.74
CA SER A 142 16.01 -0.45 5.68
C SER A 142 17.32 -1.01 5.11
N TYR A 143 17.98 -0.27 4.23
CA TYR A 143 19.34 -0.62 3.82
C TYR A 143 20.26 -0.40 5.04
N LYS A 144 20.93 -1.47 5.47
CA LYS A 144 22.17 -1.38 6.24
C LYS A 144 23.34 -1.33 5.28
#